data_AF-A0A662AB34-F1
#
_entry.id   AF-A0A662AB34-F1
#
_cell.length_a   1.000
_cell.length_b   1.000
_cell.length_c   1.000
_cell.angle_alpha   90.00
_cell.angle_beta   90.00
_cell.angle_gamma   90.00
#
_symmetry.space_group_name_H-M   'P 1'
#
loop_
_entity.id
_entity.type
_entity.pdbx_description
1 polymer ?
#
loop_
_entity_poly.entity_id
_entity_poly.type
_entity_poly.pdbx_seq_one_letter_code
_entity_poly.pdbx_strand_id
1 'polypeptide(L)'
;MDFDDGNSYVSVFSIGDKEREININYSTIGNKTIKTKVNFIDGSTLGSYSNFSVLSLNPGSYDTYFTVSGTWGGSTATGTAYVLYGCGNNDQLRKPIIVSDGFDPSNERHFNEIYDLMNRESLIEKLIAEGFDVIILDYNNGAGYIQLNAQVLISTINNLNSQLTANGSNAQLIVVGPSMAGLISRYSLSYMEQNNLNHNTRLYISFDSPHLGANIPLGDQYWLDFFASVAESQGAIEGRAKLNTIAAKQMLVYHSSSFPYPNSLRTNLINDPYFSFPTMCRKVAFSNGSKNNSNHYFSPVTQIISYNYPSFLVDIVGNAWAVPDYPSSLTTIFHGILDIIGPNYTEWEIKVANTITL
;
A
#
# COMPACT_ATOMS: atom_id res chain seq x y z
N MET A 1 4.06 -10.57 -27.95
CA MET A 1 4.66 -10.11 -26.69
C MET A 1 5.98 -10.83 -26.49
N ASP A 2 6.97 -10.16 -25.93
CA ASP A 2 8.21 -10.74 -25.42
C ASP A 2 8.10 -10.69 -23.89
N PHE A 3 8.21 -11.84 -23.24
CA PHE A 3 8.00 -11.99 -21.81
C PHE A 3 9.30 -11.89 -21.00
N ASP A 4 10.46 -11.77 -21.64
CA ASP A 4 11.77 -11.80 -20.96
C ASP A 4 12.05 -13.12 -20.20
N ASP A 5 11.49 -14.20 -20.74
CA ASP A 5 11.66 -15.59 -20.34
C ASP A 5 12.80 -16.29 -21.12
N GLY A 6 13.54 -15.52 -21.93
CA GLY A 6 14.58 -16.02 -22.83
C GLY A 6 14.08 -16.31 -24.24
N ASN A 7 12.77 -16.23 -24.50
CA ASN A 7 12.21 -16.32 -25.85
C ASN A 7 12.08 -14.93 -26.50
N SER A 8 12.02 -14.91 -27.83
CA SER A 8 11.68 -13.69 -28.58
C SER A 8 10.17 -13.44 -28.62
N TYR A 9 9.74 -12.34 -29.26
CA TYR A 9 8.32 -12.01 -29.43
C TYR A 9 7.48 -13.20 -29.94
N VAL A 10 6.45 -13.56 -29.17
CA VAL A 10 5.41 -14.54 -29.53
C VAL A 10 4.09 -13.84 -29.84
N SER A 11 3.39 -14.28 -30.89
CA SER A 11 2.03 -13.82 -31.18
C SER A 11 1.05 -14.45 -30.20
N VAL A 12 0.41 -13.60 -29.39
CA VAL A 12 -0.41 -14.05 -28.26
C VAL A 12 -1.87 -13.58 -28.33
N PHE A 13 -2.14 -12.52 -29.09
CA PHE A 13 -3.47 -11.94 -29.30
C PHE A 13 -3.61 -11.40 -30.72
N SER A 14 -4.83 -11.43 -31.23
CA SER A 14 -5.30 -10.65 -32.38
C SER A 14 -6.24 -9.53 -31.90
N ILE A 15 -6.30 -8.43 -32.65
CA ILE A 15 -7.25 -7.34 -32.36
C ILE A 15 -8.67 -7.91 -32.48
N GLY A 16 -9.42 -7.91 -31.36
CA GLY A 16 -10.77 -8.47 -31.25
C GLY A 16 -10.89 -9.73 -30.40
N ASP A 17 -9.77 -10.32 -29.97
CA ASP A 17 -9.79 -11.44 -29.02
C ASP A 17 -10.28 -10.97 -27.64
N LYS A 18 -11.08 -11.80 -26.95
CA LYS A 18 -11.39 -11.64 -25.52
C LYS A 18 -10.24 -12.17 -24.67
N GLU A 19 -10.23 -11.82 -23.38
CA GLU A 19 -9.19 -12.19 -22.41
C GLU A 19 -8.71 -13.64 -22.55
N ARG A 20 -7.39 -13.82 -22.48
CA ARG A 20 -6.73 -15.12 -22.55
C ARG A 20 -5.64 -15.18 -21.49
N GLU A 21 -5.66 -16.25 -20.70
CA GLU A 21 -4.62 -16.54 -19.73
C GLU A 21 -3.40 -17.16 -20.41
N ILE A 22 -2.20 -16.73 -20.01
CA ILE A 22 -0.92 -17.19 -20.54
C ILE A 22 0.00 -17.56 -19.39
N ASN A 23 0.41 -18.83 -19.33
CA ASN A 23 1.35 -19.33 -18.33
C ASN A 23 2.79 -19.20 -18.84
N ILE A 24 3.62 -18.44 -18.12
CA ILE A 24 5.04 -18.24 -18.42
C ILE A 24 5.88 -18.69 -17.22
N ASN A 25 6.94 -19.47 -17.49
CA ASN A 25 7.87 -19.93 -16.47
C ASN A 25 9.22 -19.24 -16.64
N TYR A 26 9.81 -18.75 -15.54
CA TYR A 26 11.09 -18.07 -15.56
C TYR A 26 12.15 -18.92 -14.88
N SER A 27 13.29 -19.11 -15.54
CA SER A 27 14.43 -19.86 -15.00
C SER A 27 15.31 -19.04 -14.05
N THR A 28 15.09 -17.73 -13.97
CA THR A 28 15.88 -16.79 -13.15
C THR A 28 14.97 -15.78 -12.48
N ILE A 29 15.24 -15.48 -11.21
CA ILE A 29 14.65 -14.37 -10.47
C ILE A 29 15.18 -13.01 -10.96
N GLY A 30 14.56 -11.94 -10.49
CA GLY A 30 15.00 -10.56 -10.70
C GLY A 30 14.05 -9.76 -11.58
N ASN A 31 14.48 -8.55 -11.91
CA ASN A 31 13.69 -7.65 -12.76
C ASN A 31 13.59 -8.22 -14.18
N LYS A 32 12.36 -8.24 -14.69
CA LYS A 32 11.98 -8.66 -16.03
C LYS A 32 11.21 -7.54 -16.71
N THR A 33 11.30 -7.50 -18.04
CA THR A 33 10.60 -6.52 -18.86
C THR A 33 9.68 -7.22 -19.84
N ILE A 34 8.36 -7.16 -19.61
CA ILE A 34 7.40 -7.59 -20.63
C ILE A 34 7.31 -6.50 -21.69
N LYS A 35 7.49 -6.87 -22.97
CA LYS A 35 7.37 -5.97 -24.12
C LYS A 35 6.19 -6.39 -24.97
N THR A 36 5.32 -5.43 -25.24
CA THR A 36 4.19 -5.61 -26.14
C THR A 36 4.52 -4.95 -27.47
N LYS A 37 4.18 -5.62 -28.57
CA LYS A 37 4.29 -5.08 -29.92
C LYS A 37 3.03 -5.43 -30.69
N VAL A 38 2.42 -4.43 -31.32
CA VAL A 38 1.29 -4.57 -32.23
C VAL A 38 1.79 -4.30 -33.64
N ASN A 39 1.48 -5.19 -34.58
CA ASN A 39 1.76 -4.99 -36.00
C ASN A 39 0.44 -4.68 -36.71
N PHE A 40 0.39 -3.61 -37.50
CA PHE A 40 -0.78 -3.19 -38.24
C PHE A 40 -0.76 -3.74 -39.67
N ILE A 41 -1.94 -3.75 -40.32
CA ILE A 41 -2.11 -4.25 -41.70
C ILE A 41 -1.28 -3.42 -42.70
N ASP A 42 -1.08 -2.13 -42.42
CA ASP A 42 -0.27 -1.22 -43.22
C ASP A 42 1.25 -1.43 -43.04
N GLY A 43 1.66 -2.40 -42.21
CA GLY A 43 3.05 -2.73 -41.93
C GLY A 43 3.69 -1.88 -40.82
N SER A 44 2.97 -0.90 -40.26
CA SER A 44 3.45 -0.13 -39.11
C SER A 44 3.42 -0.95 -37.81
N THR A 45 4.19 -0.51 -36.81
CA THR A 45 4.24 -1.19 -35.50
C THR A 45 4.21 -0.21 -34.35
N LEU A 46 3.49 -0.54 -33.27
CA LEU A 46 3.54 0.16 -31.99
C LEU A 46 4.06 -0.77 -30.90
N GLY A 47 4.85 -0.23 -29.97
CA GLY A 47 5.43 -0.98 -28.86
C GLY A 47 5.21 -0.31 -27.51
N SER A 48 5.07 -1.11 -26.47
CA SER A 48 5.10 -0.68 -25.08
C SER A 48 5.89 -1.69 -24.25
N TYR A 49 6.30 -1.29 -23.05
CA TYR A 49 6.96 -2.19 -22.11
C TYR A 49 6.48 -1.91 -20.68
N SER A 50 6.52 -2.94 -19.84
CA SER A 50 6.31 -2.84 -18.40
C SER A 50 7.37 -3.68 -17.68
N ASN A 51 7.80 -3.21 -16.52
CA ASN A 51 8.76 -3.94 -15.70
C ASN A 51 8.02 -4.62 -14.54
N PHE A 52 8.44 -5.83 -14.22
CA PHE A 52 8.00 -6.57 -13.05
C PHE A 52 9.19 -7.35 -12.48
N SER A 53 9.05 -7.90 -11.28
CA SER A 53 10.09 -8.72 -10.69
C SER A 53 9.58 -10.16 -10.63
N VAL A 54 10.37 -11.09 -11.16
CA VAL A 54 10.19 -12.53 -10.92
C VAL A 54 10.87 -12.87 -9.62
N LEU A 55 10.13 -13.46 -8.70
CA LEU A 55 10.62 -13.87 -7.40
C LEU A 55 10.85 -15.38 -7.38
N SER A 56 11.76 -15.83 -6.51
CA SER A 56 12.00 -17.26 -6.33
C SER A 56 10.77 -17.84 -5.63
N LEU A 57 10.23 -18.95 -6.13
CA LEU A 57 9.29 -19.77 -5.36
C LEU A 57 10.00 -20.65 -4.31
N ASN A 58 11.24 -20.32 -3.93
CA ASN A 58 11.70 -20.70 -2.59
C ASN A 58 11.19 -19.60 -1.65
N PRO A 59 10.00 -19.78 -1.05
CA PRO A 59 9.55 -18.84 -0.04
C PRO A 59 10.65 -18.73 1.02
N GLY A 60 10.79 -17.56 1.64
CA GLY A 60 11.47 -17.51 2.93
C GLY A 60 10.92 -18.65 3.81
N SER A 61 11.77 -19.27 4.62
CA SER A 61 11.27 -20.14 5.68
C SER A 61 11.27 -19.35 6.97
N TYR A 62 10.22 -19.50 7.76
CA TYR A 62 10.22 -19.09 9.16
C TYR A 62 10.45 -20.31 10.05
N ASP A 63 11.10 -20.10 11.19
CA ASP A 63 11.41 -21.18 12.14
C ASP A 63 10.18 -21.52 13.00
N THR A 64 9.42 -20.51 13.38
CA THR A 64 8.18 -20.64 14.15
C THR A 64 7.24 -19.48 13.88
N TYR A 65 6.00 -19.59 14.34
CA TYR A 65 5.01 -18.53 14.25
C TYR A 65 4.07 -18.59 15.45
N PHE A 66 3.40 -17.47 15.72
CA PHE A 66 2.32 -17.41 16.69
C PHE A 66 1.25 -16.43 16.25
N THR A 67 -0.01 -16.73 16.60
CA THR A 67 -1.14 -15.84 16.35
C THR A 67 -1.38 -14.94 17.54
N VAL A 68 -1.76 -13.70 17.27
CA VAL A 68 -2.11 -12.69 18.27
C VAL A 68 -3.48 -12.11 17.96
N SER A 69 -4.17 -11.62 18.99
CA SER A 69 -5.43 -10.90 18.86
C SER A 69 -5.40 -9.60 19.64
N GLY A 70 -6.14 -8.60 19.17
CA GLY A 70 -6.29 -7.31 19.84
C GLY A 70 -7.72 -6.79 19.71
N THR A 71 -8.19 -6.03 20.70
CA THR A 71 -9.56 -5.51 20.74
C THR A 71 -9.58 -3.99 20.81
N TRP A 72 -10.43 -3.37 20.00
CA TRP A 72 -10.64 -1.92 20.01
C TRP A 72 -12.07 -1.62 19.56
N GLY A 73 -12.75 -0.69 20.26
CA GLY A 73 -14.12 -0.30 19.91
C GLY A 73 -15.12 -1.46 19.88
N GLY A 74 -14.92 -2.49 20.72
CA GLY A 74 -15.78 -3.70 20.75
C GLY A 74 -15.54 -4.70 19.61
N SER A 75 -14.62 -4.40 18.68
CA SER A 75 -14.21 -5.30 17.59
C SER A 75 -12.91 -6.02 17.95
N THR A 76 -12.68 -7.19 17.35
CA THR A 76 -11.44 -7.97 17.49
C THR A 76 -10.75 -8.09 16.14
N ALA A 77 -9.43 -7.90 16.13
CA ALA A 77 -8.57 -8.22 14.99
C ALA A 77 -7.53 -9.26 15.40
N THR A 78 -7.03 -10.01 14.42
CA THR A 78 -6.00 -11.01 14.59
C THR A 78 -4.85 -10.77 13.63
N GLY A 79 -3.69 -11.30 13.96
CA GLY A 79 -2.54 -11.34 13.07
C GLY A 79 -1.64 -12.53 13.38
N THR A 80 -0.69 -12.78 12.49
CA THR A 80 0.30 -13.86 12.62
C THR A 80 1.68 -13.24 12.61
N ALA A 81 2.46 -13.55 13.66
CA ALA A 81 3.87 -13.17 13.75
C ALA A 81 4.73 -14.38 13.40
N TYR A 82 5.50 -14.27 12.33
CA TYR A 82 6.45 -15.28 11.86
C TYR A 82 7.85 -14.90 12.34
N VAL A 83 8.56 -15.86 12.93
CA VAL A 83 9.87 -15.65 13.55
C VAL A 83 10.94 -16.34 12.75
N LEU A 84 11.98 -15.59 12.40
CA LEU A 84 13.23 -16.07 11.83
C LEU A 84 14.33 -15.78 12.85
N TYR A 85 14.93 -16.81 13.45
CA TYR A 85 15.96 -16.64 14.47
C TYR A 85 17.30 -16.22 13.86
N GLY A 86 17.98 -15.31 14.54
CA GLY A 86 19.31 -14.88 14.16
C GLY A 86 20.34 -16.00 14.28
N CYS A 87 21.37 -15.96 13.44
CA CYS A 87 22.49 -16.90 13.53
C CYS A 87 23.12 -16.90 14.92
N GLY A 88 23.27 -18.09 15.51
CA GLY A 88 23.85 -18.29 16.84
C GLY A 88 22.86 -18.15 18.00
N ASN A 89 21.57 -17.89 17.74
CA ASN A 89 20.56 -17.74 18.78
C ASN A 89 19.93 -19.07 19.24
N ASN A 90 20.16 -20.19 18.54
CA ASN A 90 19.72 -21.55 18.89
C ASN A 90 18.23 -21.62 19.25
N ASP A 91 17.37 -21.12 18.35
CA ASP A 91 15.90 -21.09 18.49
C ASP A 91 15.39 -20.32 19.73
N GLN A 92 16.20 -19.39 20.24
CA GLN A 92 15.84 -18.53 21.36
C GLN A 92 15.80 -17.08 20.92
N LEU A 93 14.75 -16.35 21.28
CA LEU A 93 14.64 -14.93 21.01
C LEU A 93 15.71 -14.15 21.80
N ARG A 94 16.59 -13.44 21.11
CA ARG A 94 17.74 -12.69 21.64
C ARG A 94 17.80 -11.24 21.18
N LYS A 95 17.55 -10.93 19.91
CA LYS A 95 17.68 -9.58 19.32
C LYS A 95 16.52 -9.29 18.35
N PRO A 96 15.29 -9.15 18.86
CA PRO A 96 14.11 -9.03 18.01
C PRO A 96 14.01 -7.71 17.25
N ILE A 97 13.74 -7.82 15.95
CA ILE A 97 13.30 -6.76 15.06
C ILE A 97 11.94 -7.15 14.51
N ILE A 98 10.90 -6.40 14.87
CA ILE A 98 9.57 -6.55 14.30
C ILE A 98 9.51 -5.72 13.03
N VAL A 99 9.15 -6.35 11.91
CA VAL A 99 8.82 -5.69 10.66
C VAL A 99 7.35 -5.99 10.36
N SER A 100 6.54 -4.95 10.41
CA SER A 100 5.08 -5.06 10.37
C SER A 100 4.55 -4.80 8.96
N ASP A 101 3.56 -5.59 8.54
CA ASP A 101 2.97 -5.42 7.22
C ASP A 101 2.14 -4.13 7.12
N GLY A 102 2.15 -3.53 5.93
CA GLY A 102 1.51 -2.26 5.64
C GLY A 102 0.06 -2.39 5.21
N PHE A 103 -0.36 -1.45 4.36
CA PHE A 103 -1.67 -1.49 3.73
C PHE A 103 -1.76 -2.69 2.79
N ASP A 104 -2.67 -3.61 3.07
CA ASP A 104 -3.04 -4.73 2.21
C ASP A 104 -4.56 -4.75 2.01
N PRO A 105 -5.07 -4.03 1.00
CA PRO A 105 -6.50 -3.87 0.82
C PRO A 105 -7.23 -5.12 0.34
N SER A 106 -6.51 -6.07 -0.27
CA SER A 106 -7.06 -7.35 -0.72
C SER A 106 -6.84 -8.47 0.30
N ASN A 107 -5.96 -8.26 1.28
CA ASN A 107 -5.56 -9.27 2.27
C ASN A 107 -5.02 -10.56 1.61
N GLU A 108 -4.30 -10.38 0.51
CA GLU A 108 -3.70 -11.45 -0.31
C GLU A 108 -2.20 -11.59 -0.04
N ARG A 109 -1.60 -10.62 0.67
CA ARG A 109 -0.19 -10.61 1.00
C ARG A 109 0.03 -11.38 2.30
N HIS A 110 0.77 -12.48 2.24
CA HIS A 110 1.10 -13.30 3.41
C HIS A 110 2.61 -13.35 3.60
N PHE A 111 3.08 -14.25 4.47
CA PHE A 111 4.48 -14.36 4.84
C PHE A 111 5.45 -14.29 3.64
N ASN A 112 5.20 -15.05 2.57
CA ASN A 112 6.12 -15.13 1.43
C ASN A 112 6.24 -13.77 0.73
N GLU A 113 5.11 -13.15 0.43
CA GLU A 113 5.05 -11.87 -0.27
C GLU A 113 5.59 -10.74 0.60
N ILE A 114 5.32 -10.77 1.91
CA ILE A 114 5.86 -9.80 2.86
C ILE A 114 7.39 -9.96 2.97
N TYR A 115 7.87 -11.21 3.13
CA TYR A 115 9.28 -11.54 3.18
C TYR A 115 9.98 -11.04 1.91
N ASP A 116 9.46 -11.33 0.73
CA ASP A 116 10.06 -10.92 -0.55
C ASP A 116 10.12 -9.40 -0.70
N LEU A 117 9.05 -8.68 -0.31
CA LEU A 117 9.03 -7.22 -0.35
C LEU A 117 10.05 -6.60 0.60
N MET A 118 10.20 -7.15 1.80
CA MET A 118 11.11 -6.65 2.83
C MET A 118 12.55 -7.07 2.59
N ASN A 119 12.77 -8.21 1.93
CA ASN A 119 14.08 -8.77 1.65
C ASN A 119 14.65 -8.33 0.29
N ARG A 120 14.06 -7.31 -0.36
CA ARG A 120 14.68 -6.64 -1.52
C ARG A 120 16.05 -6.10 -1.08
N GLU A 121 17.12 -6.54 -1.73
CA GLU A 121 18.53 -6.33 -1.32
C GLU A 121 19.04 -7.19 -0.14
N SER A 122 18.39 -8.34 0.12
CA SER A 122 18.78 -9.31 1.15
C SER A 122 18.79 -8.73 2.56
N LEU A 123 17.91 -7.78 2.86
CA LEU A 123 17.84 -7.12 4.17
C LEU A 123 17.60 -8.13 5.31
N ILE A 124 16.62 -9.01 5.17
CA ILE A 124 16.27 -10.01 6.19
C ILE A 124 17.45 -10.96 6.41
N GLU A 125 18.06 -11.45 5.33
CA GLU A 125 19.21 -12.35 5.42
C GLU A 125 20.41 -11.70 6.09
N LYS A 126 20.68 -10.42 5.80
CA LYS A 126 21.75 -9.66 6.47
C LYS A 126 21.47 -9.49 7.96
N LEU A 127 20.23 -9.18 8.34
CA LEU A 127 19.85 -9.05 9.75
C LEU A 127 20.02 -10.38 10.50
N ILE A 128 19.55 -11.49 9.91
CA ILE A 128 19.71 -12.84 10.46
C ILE A 128 21.20 -13.18 10.63
N ALA A 129 22.03 -12.91 9.62
CA ALA A 129 23.47 -13.13 9.68
C ALA A 129 24.18 -12.28 10.75
N GLU A 130 23.67 -11.09 11.06
CA GLU A 130 24.12 -10.23 12.17
C GLU A 130 23.56 -10.67 13.55
N GLY A 131 22.78 -11.75 13.58
CA GLY A 131 22.23 -12.36 14.78
C GLY A 131 20.96 -11.67 15.29
N PHE A 132 20.28 -10.87 14.46
CA PHE A 132 18.95 -10.37 14.77
C PHE A 132 17.90 -11.44 14.51
N ASP A 133 16.91 -11.52 15.40
CA ASP A 133 15.70 -12.29 15.14
C ASP A 133 14.72 -11.39 14.40
N VAL A 134 14.29 -11.79 13.21
CA VAL A 134 13.34 -11.03 12.40
C VAL A 134 11.95 -11.57 12.64
N ILE A 135 11.03 -10.69 13.03
CA ILE A 135 9.62 -11.01 13.26
C ILE A 135 8.81 -10.31 12.18
N ILE A 136 8.25 -11.06 11.25
CA ILE A 136 7.33 -10.55 10.24
C ILE A 136 5.91 -10.62 10.80
N LEU A 137 5.24 -9.48 10.93
CA LEU A 137 3.86 -9.42 11.42
C LEU A 137 2.88 -9.18 10.27
N ASP A 138 2.10 -10.21 9.94
CA ASP A 138 0.97 -10.19 9.00
C ASP A 138 -0.35 -9.91 9.75
N TYR A 139 -1.19 -9.03 9.21
CA TYR A 139 -2.51 -8.71 9.75
C TYR A 139 -3.59 -9.43 8.95
N ASN A 140 -4.52 -10.12 9.61
CA ASN A 140 -5.65 -10.76 8.91
C ASN A 140 -6.66 -9.75 8.32
N ASN A 141 -6.46 -8.46 8.57
CA ASN A 141 -7.18 -7.38 7.91
C ASN A 141 -6.23 -6.18 7.71
N GLY A 142 -5.38 -6.26 6.69
CA GLY A 142 -4.45 -5.19 6.29
C GLY A 142 -5.12 -3.91 5.76
N ALA A 143 -6.46 -3.90 5.68
CA ALA A 143 -7.28 -2.77 5.22
C ALA A 143 -8.18 -2.17 6.31
N GLY A 144 -8.09 -2.71 7.53
CA GLY A 144 -8.96 -2.41 8.65
C GLY A 144 -8.61 -1.11 9.38
N TYR A 145 -9.17 -0.93 10.58
CA TYR A 145 -8.82 0.20 11.43
C TYR A 145 -7.35 0.13 11.85
N ILE A 146 -6.62 1.23 11.69
CA ILE A 146 -5.25 1.38 12.21
C ILE A 146 -5.21 1.10 13.72
N GLN A 147 -6.24 1.51 14.47
CA GLN A 147 -6.34 1.23 15.91
C GLN A 147 -6.47 -0.26 16.23
N LEU A 148 -7.22 -1.04 15.44
CA LEU A 148 -7.34 -2.48 15.64
C LEU A 148 -6.03 -3.20 15.34
N ASN A 149 -5.38 -2.87 14.21
CA ASN A 149 -4.07 -3.43 13.88
C ASN A 149 -2.99 -3.00 14.88
N ALA A 150 -3.14 -1.83 15.51
CA ALA A 150 -2.28 -1.41 16.61
C ALA A 150 -2.41 -2.30 17.85
N GLN A 151 -3.60 -2.78 18.18
CA GLN A 151 -3.79 -3.74 19.28
C GLN A 151 -3.15 -5.10 18.97
N VAL A 152 -3.18 -5.54 17.71
CA VAL A 152 -2.47 -6.75 17.27
C VAL A 152 -0.94 -6.60 17.46
N LEU A 153 -0.37 -5.44 17.11
CA LEU A 153 1.05 -5.16 17.34
C LEU A 153 1.39 -5.06 18.83
N ILE A 154 0.52 -4.48 19.67
CA ILE A 154 0.69 -4.46 21.13
C ILE A 154 0.73 -5.89 21.69
N SER A 155 -0.19 -6.76 21.27
CA SER A 155 -0.18 -8.18 21.66
C SER A 155 1.08 -8.90 21.19
N THR A 156 1.60 -8.56 20.00
CA THR A 156 2.88 -9.09 19.50
C THR A 156 4.05 -8.66 20.39
N ILE A 157 4.13 -7.38 20.72
CA ILE A 157 5.16 -6.83 21.63
C ILE A 157 5.12 -7.52 22.99
N ASN A 158 3.94 -7.68 23.58
CA ASN A 158 3.79 -8.34 24.88
C ASN A 158 4.21 -9.82 24.83
N ASN A 159 3.86 -10.53 23.76
CA ASN A 159 4.27 -11.92 23.56
C ASN A 159 5.80 -12.04 23.48
N LEU A 160 6.44 -11.20 22.65
CA LEU A 160 7.89 -11.21 22.48
C LEU A 160 8.64 -10.81 23.76
N ASN A 161 8.15 -9.81 24.51
CA ASN A 161 8.72 -9.44 25.81
C ASN A 161 8.63 -10.58 26.84
N SER A 162 7.54 -11.34 26.82
CA SER A 162 7.37 -12.53 27.68
C SER A 162 8.38 -13.62 27.30
N GLN A 163 8.59 -13.85 26.00
CA GLN A 163 9.60 -14.80 25.51
C GLN A 163 11.03 -14.36 25.87
N LEU A 164 11.37 -13.08 25.70
CA LEU A 164 12.67 -12.54 26.11
C LEU A 164 12.94 -12.78 27.59
N THR A 165 11.94 -12.51 28.45
CA THR A 165 12.02 -12.76 29.89
C THR A 165 12.23 -14.24 30.20
N ALA A 166 11.46 -15.13 29.56
CA ALA A 166 11.61 -16.58 29.73
C ALA A 166 13.00 -17.07 29.28
N ASN A 167 13.59 -16.44 28.26
CA ASN A 167 14.93 -16.73 27.78
C ASN A 167 16.05 -16.08 28.62
N GLY A 168 15.71 -15.35 29.69
CA GLY A 168 16.68 -14.60 30.51
C GLY A 168 17.36 -13.45 29.76
N SER A 169 16.71 -12.92 28.71
CA SER A 169 17.23 -11.84 27.88
C SER A 169 16.69 -10.49 28.32
N ASN A 170 17.58 -9.50 28.43
CA ASN A 170 17.23 -8.10 28.66
C ASN A 170 17.26 -7.27 27.37
N ALA A 171 17.21 -7.93 26.20
CA ALA A 171 17.20 -7.22 24.94
C ALA A 171 15.93 -6.38 24.78
N GLN A 172 16.06 -5.28 24.04
CA GLN A 172 14.95 -4.39 23.71
C GLN A 172 14.58 -4.55 22.24
N LEU A 173 13.28 -4.44 21.96
CA LEU A 173 12.72 -4.58 20.63
C LEU A 173 13.14 -3.43 19.70
N ILE A 174 13.22 -3.73 18.41
CA ILE A 174 13.16 -2.74 17.33
C ILE A 174 11.82 -2.93 16.61
N VAL A 175 11.12 -1.85 16.31
CA VAL A 175 9.85 -1.87 15.55
C VAL A 175 10.05 -1.09 14.26
N VAL A 176 9.82 -1.74 13.13
CA VAL A 176 9.91 -1.18 11.78
C VAL A 176 8.53 -1.21 11.13
N GLY A 177 8.04 -0.03 10.78
CA GLY A 177 6.74 0.15 10.15
C GLY A 177 6.84 0.81 8.77
N PRO A 178 6.87 0.03 7.67
CA PRO A 178 6.72 0.55 6.33
C PRO A 178 5.28 0.99 6.01
N SER A 179 5.11 2.08 5.25
CA SER A 179 3.79 2.56 4.80
C SER A 179 2.80 2.72 5.97
N MET A 180 1.60 2.13 5.89
CA MET A 180 0.60 2.13 6.97
C MET A 180 1.12 1.54 8.29
N ALA A 181 2.04 0.57 8.25
CA ALA A 181 2.59 -0.06 9.46
C ALA A 181 3.33 0.95 10.35
N GLY A 182 3.85 2.04 9.78
CA GLY A 182 4.42 3.12 10.58
C GLY A 182 3.36 3.87 11.38
N LEU A 183 2.15 4.04 10.86
CA LEU A 183 1.03 4.63 11.62
C LEU A 183 0.56 3.68 12.72
N ILE A 184 0.49 2.38 12.41
CA ILE A 184 0.16 1.34 13.38
C ILE A 184 1.19 1.33 14.51
N SER A 185 2.48 1.30 14.18
CA SER A 185 3.59 1.32 15.15
C SER A 185 3.59 2.58 16.00
N ARG A 186 3.35 3.75 15.38
CA ARG A 186 3.19 5.03 16.08
C ARG A 186 2.08 4.94 17.12
N TYR A 187 0.90 4.49 16.72
CA TYR A 187 -0.25 4.34 17.61
C TYR A 187 0.05 3.33 18.72
N SER A 188 0.55 2.12 18.40
CA SER A 188 0.81 1.06 19.38
C SER A 188 1.77 1.51 20.48
N LEU A 189 2.91 2.09 20.10
CA LEU A 189 3.93 2.49 21.06
C LEU A 189 3.44 3.66 21.92
N SER A 190 2.80 4.67 21.31
CA SER A 190 2.22 5.79 22.06
C SER A 190 1.10 5.34 23.00
N TYR A 191 0.22 4.45 22.55
CA TYR A 191 -0.83 3.85 23.38
C TYR A 191 -0.23 3.17 24.61
N MET A 192 0.82 2.35 24.42
CA MET A 192 1.48 1.66 25.52
C MET A 192 2.09 2.65 26.52
N GLU A 193 2.82 3.67 26.04
CA GLU A 193 3.39 4.71 26.91
C GLU A 193 2.32 5.47 27.72
N GLN A 194 1.25 5.91 27.07
CA GLN A 194 0.17 6.66 27.72
C GLN A 194 -0.63 5.82 28.72
N ASN A 195 -0.62 4.49 28.58
CA ASN A 195 -1.26 3.56 29.50
C ASN A 195 -0.28 2.93 30.50
N ASN A 196 0.95 3.46 30.63
CA ASN A 196 2.00 2.93 31.52
C ASN A 196 2.35 1.45 31.25
N LEU A 197 2.20 1.00 30.01
CA LEU A 197 2.60 -0.33 29.56
C LEU A 197 4.02 -0.27 29.01
N ASN A 198 4.92 -1.06 29.58
CA ASN A 198 6.30 -1.13 29.10
C ASN A 198 6.36 -1.90 27.77
N HIS A 199 6.54 -1.17 26.66
CA HIS A 199 6.71 -1.76 25.34
C HIS A 199 8.11 -2.33 25.08
N ASN A 200 9.08 -2.08 25.97
CA ASN A 200 10.47 -2.58 25.89
C ASN A 200 11.11 -2.36 24.50
N THR A 201 10.80 -1.26 23.83
CA THR A 201 11.29 -0.96 22.47
C THR A 201 12.31 0.15 22.54
N ARG A 202 13.51 -0.07 21.99
CA ARG A 202 14.57 0.95 21.97
C ARG A 202 14.54 1.84 20.74
N LEU A 203 14.00 1.32 19.63
CA LEU A 203 14.06 1.95 18.32
C LEU A 203 12.75 1.71 17.54
N TYR A 204 12.15 2.81 17.10
CA TYR A 204 11.06 2.83 16.14
C TYR A 204 11.55 3.42 14.82
N ILE A 205 11.43 2.64 13.75
CA ILE A 205 11.74 3.04 12.38
C ILE A 205 10.43 3.16 11.60
N SER A 206 10.16 4.35 11.07
CA SER A 206 9.11 4.57 10.09
C SER A 206 9.72 4.60 8.69
N PHE A 207 9.16 3.83 7.76
CA PHE A 207 9.63 3.79 6.38
C PHE A 207 8.50 4.24 5.45
N ASP A 208 8.65 5.43 4.89
CA ASP A 208 7.73 6.04 3.92
C ASP A 208 6.25 6.03 4.38
N SER A 209 6.03 6.29 5.67
CA SER A 209 4.71 6.23 6.29
C SER A 209 3.95 7.55 6.15
N PRO A 210 2.65 7.54 5.81
CA PRO A 210 1.87 8.75 5.60
C PRO A 210 1.41 9.39 6.93
N HIS A 211 2.36 9.86 7.75
CA HIS A 211 2.09 10.43 9.09
C HIS A 211 1.14 11.63 9.10
N LEU A 212 1.16 12.41 8.01
CA LEU A 212 0.27 13.55 7.78
C LEU A 212 -0.85 13.22 6.78
N GLY A 213 -0.97 11.97 6.36
CA GLY A 213 -1.91 11.49 5.36
C GLY A 213 -1.29 11.21 4.00
N ALA A 214 -1.97 10.35 3.25
CA ALA A 214 -1.68 10.04 1.87
C ALA A 214 -2.52 10.95 0.97
N ASN A 215 -1.94 11.43 -0.13
CA ASN A 215 -2.65 12.23 -1.11
C ASN A 215 -2.78 11.43 -2.42
N ILE A 216 -3.95 10.86 -2.66
CA ILE A 216 -4.37 10.41 -3.98
C ILE A 216 -5.23 11.54 -4.54
N PRO A 217 -4.85 12.21 -5.65
CA PRO A 217 -5.60 13.34 -6.18
C PRO A 217 -7.09 13.03 -6.28
N LEU A 218 -7.96 13.96 -5.85
CA LEU A 218 -9.41 13.75 -5.92
C LEU A 218 -9.87 13.47 -7.36
N GLY A 219 -9.25 14.11 -8.35
CA GLY A 219 -9.49 13.83 -9.76
C GLY A 219 -9.33 12.35 -10.11
N ASP A 220 -8.28 11.70 -9.60
CA ASP A 220 -8.03 10.26 -9.82
C ASP A 220 -9.04 9.38 -9.06
N GLN A 221 -9.47 9.82 -7.87
CA GLN A 221 -10.52 9.11 -7.13
C GLN A 221 -11.86 9.14 -7.88
N TYR A 222 -12.24 10.29 -8.46
CA TYR A 222 -13.43 10.41 -9.30
C TYR A 222 -13.26 9.69 -10.64
N TRP A 223 -12.05 9.67 -11.20
CA TRP A 223 -11.73 8.90 -12.40
C TRP A 223 -12.00 7.41 -12.17
N LEU A 224 -11.47 6.84 -11.08
CA LEU A 224 -11.74 5.45 -10.72
C LEU A 224 -13.23 5.20 -10.48
N ASP A 225 -13.94 6.13 -9.85
CA ASP A 225 -15.37 5.98 -9.58
C ASP A 225 -16.24 6.01 -10.85
N PHE A 226 -15.90 6.90 -11.78
CA PHE A 226 -16.55 6.98 -13.08
C PHE A 226 -16.35 5.69 -13.88
N PHE A 227 -15.09 5.24 -14.04
CA PHE A 227 -14.83 4.02 -14.79
C PHE A 227 -15.37 2.77 -14.11
N ALA A 228 -15.51 2.77 -12.79
CA ALA A 228 -16.13 1.66 -12.07
C ALA A 228 -17.67 1.64 -12.18
N SER A 229 -18.32 2.80 -12.13
CA SER A 229 -19.78 2.92 -12.08
C SER A 229 -20.45 3.02 -13.44
N VAL A 230 -19.78 3.67 -14.38
CA VAL A 230 -20.34 4.08 -15.66
C VAL A 230 -19.78 3.22 -16.79
N ALA A 231 -18.45 3.10 -16.85
CA ALA A 231 -17.79 2.27 -17.87
C ALA A 231 -17.64 0.80 -17.47
N GLU A 232 -18.02 0.44 -16.24
CA GLU A 232 -17.97 -0.93 -15.68
C GLU A 232 -16.60 -1.62 -15.85
N SER A 233 -15.51 -0.85 -15.81
CA SER A 233 -14.15 -1.38 -15.93
C SER A 233 -13.78 -2.16 -14.67
N GLN A 234 -13.45 -3.44 -14.83
CA GLN A 234 -13.10 -4.33 -13.72
C GLN A 234 -11.92 -3.80 -12.89
N GLY A 235 -10.87 -3.30 -13.55
CA GLY A 235 -9.73 -2.70 -12.84
C GLY A 235 -10.09 -1.43 -12.05
N ALA A 236 -11.04 -0.63 -12.56
CA ALA A 236 -11.54 0.53 -11.84
C ALA A 236 -12.43 0.13 -10.65
N ILE A 237 -13.25 -0.92 -10.78
CA ILE A 237 -14.05 -1.49 -9.70
C ILE A 237 -13.14 -1.94 -8.54
N GLU A 238 -12.07 -2.67 -8.85
CA GLU A 238 -11.09 -3.12 -7.86
C GLU A 238 -10.32 -1.94 -7.24
N GLY A 239 -9.85 -0.99 -8.06
CA GLY A 239 -9.16 0.22 -7.57
C GLY A 239 -10.05 1.05 -6.63
N ARG A 240 -11.31 1.24 -7.00
CA ARG A 240 -12.31 1.93 -6.16
C ARG A 240 -12.60 1.17 -4.87
N ALA A 241 -12.65 -0.17 -4.91
CA ALA A 241 -12.84 -0.98 -3.71
C ALA A 241 -11.68 -0.76 -2.72
N LYS A 242 -10.43 -0.74 -3.20
CA LYS A 242 -9.23 -0.48 -2.39
C LYS A 242 -9.26 0.92 -1.75
N LEU A 243 -9.66 1.96 -2.50
CA LEU A 243 -9.83 3.32 -1.97
C LEU A 243 -10.91 3.41 -0.88
N ASN A 244 -11.94 2.57 -0.96
CA ASN A 244 -13.07 2.62 -0.05
C ASN A 244 -12.89 1.84 1.26
N THR A 245 -11.75 1.16 1.43
CA THR A 245 -11.40 0.46 2.68
C THR A 245 -11.27 1.43 3.86
N ILE A 246 -11.39 0.90 5.08
CA ILE A 246 -11.33 1.70 6.31
C ILE A 246 -9.96 2.38 6.44
N ALA A 247 -8.88 1.61 6.30
CA ALA A 247 -7.51 2.12 6.33
C ALA A 247 -7.27 3.22 5.30
N ALA A 248 -7.73 3.05 4.05
CA ALA A 248 -7.58 4.06 3.02
C ALA A 248 -8.28 5.38 3.42
N LYS A 249 -9.52 5.31 3.91
CA LYS A 249 -10.26 6.48 4.40
C LYS A 249 -9.63 7.15 5.63
N GLN A 250 -8.95 6.39 6.49
CA GLN A 250 -8.19 6.95 7.61
C GLN A 250 -6.92 7.68 7.15
N MET A 251 -6.23 7.13 6.14
CA MET A 251 -4.96 7.67 5.66
C MET A 251 -5.12 8.81 4.65
N LEU A 252 -6.14 8.78 3.79
CA LEU A 252 -6.32 9.77 2.73
C LEU A 252 -6.66 11.15 3.27
N VAL A 253 -5.89 12.15 2.86
CA VAL A 253 -6.09 13.56 3.21
C VAL A 253 -7.52 14.00 2.88
N TYR A 254 -7.96 13.70 1.65
CA TYR A 254 -9.35 13.79 1.23
C TYR A 254 -9.79 12.49 0.57
N HIS A 255 -11.04 12.12 0.81
CA HIS A 255 -11.70 11.01 0.13
C HIS A 255 -12.94 11.55 -0.60
N SER A 256 -13.16 11.13 -1.84
CA SER A 256 -14.25 11.63 -2.72
C SER A 256 -15.62 11.55 -2.06
N SER A 257 -15.88 10.54 -1.22
CA SER A 257 -17.15 10.34 -0.52
C SER A 257 -17.47 11.36 0.59
N SER A 258 -16.54 12.24 0.95
CA SER A 258 -16.71 13.20 2.07
C SER A 258 -16.25 14.61 1.74
N PHE A 259 -15.76 14.84 0.53
CA PHE A 259 -15.36 16.16 0.05
C PHE A 259 -16.51 17.20 0.21
N PRO A 260 -16.24 18.45 0.63
CA PRO A 260 -14.93 19.11 0.80
C PRO A 260 -14.24 18.88 2.15
N TYR A 261 -14.78 18.00 3.00
CA TYR A 261 -14.23 17.73 4.32
C TYR A 261 -13.37 16.45 4.31
N PRO A 262 -12.40 16.32 5.23
CA PRO A 262 -11.78 15.04 5.50
C PRO A 262 -12.83 14.00 5.91
N ASN A 263 -12.59 12.73 5.55
CA ASN A 263 -13.47 11.65 5.98
C ASN A 263 -13.49 11.54 7.52
N SER A 264 -14.65 11.24 8.10
CA SER A 264 -14.78 11.15 9.56
C SER A 264 -13.86 10.10 10.18
N LEU A 265 -13.53 9.01 9.47
CA LEU A 265 -12.58 7.99 9.93
C LEU A 265 -11.17 8.57 10.13
N ARG A 266 -10.73 9.45 9.22
CA ARG A 266 -9.47 10.19 9.36
C ARG A 266 -9.52 11.17 10.51
N THR A 267 -10.58 11.98 10.59
CA THR A 267 -10.76 12.96 11.67
C THR A 267 -10.73 12.27 13.03
N ASN A 268 -11.39 11.12 13.17
CA ASN A 268 -11.38 10.32 14.39
C ASN A 268 -9.99 9.77 14.73
N LEU A 269 -9.22 9.29 13.74
CA LEU A 269 -7.86 8.81 13.97
C LEU A 269 -6.91 9.94 14.40
N ILE A 270 -6.95 11.08 13.72
CA ILE A 270 -6.06 12.22 14.01
C ILE A 270 -6.35 12.82 15.39
N ASN A 271 -7.62 12.84 15.79
CA ASN A 271 -8.05 13.34 17.10
C ASN A 271 -7.95 12.29 18.22
N ASP A 272 -7.55 11.05 17.91
CA ASP A 272 -7.33 10.03 18.92
C ASP A 272 -6.10 10.41 19.76
N PRO A 273 -6.22 10.53 21.10
CA PRO A 273 -5.09 10.93 21.95
C PRO A 273 -3.89 9.98 21.85
N TYR A 274 -4.13 8.72 21.50
CA TYR A 274 -3.07 7.72 21.32
C TYR A 274 -2.36 7.83 19.97
N PHE A 275 -2.88 8.62 19.03
CA PHE A 275 -2.23 8.87 17.73
C PHE A 275 -1.16 9.96 17.80
N SER A 276 -0.36 9.97 18.87
CA SER A 276 0.83 10.82 19.04
C SER A 276 2.11 10.03 18.75
N PHE A 277 3.26 10.69 18.70
CA PHE A 277 4.54 9.98 18.53
C PHE A 277 5.04 9.44 19.87
N PRO A 278 5.55 8.19 19.92
CA PRO A 278 6.15 7.63 21.14
C PRO A 278 7.37 8.44 21.58
N THR A 279 7.64 8.47 22.88
CA THR A 279 8.68 9.27 23.53
C THR A 279 9.73 8.43 24.24
N MET A 280 9.43 7.17 24.57
CA MET A 280 10.31 6.24 25.29
C MET A 280 11.21 5.41 24.37
N CYS A 281 11.24 5.71 23.07
CA CYS A 281 12.15 5.10 22.10
C CYS A 281 12.82 6.12 21.18
N ARG A 282 13.98 5.76 20.64
CA ARG A 282 14.58 6.51 19.53
C ARG A 282 13.68 6.37 18.30
N LYS A 283 13.40 7.48 17.63
CA LYS A 283 12.63 7.52 16.38
C LYS A 283 13.55 7.78 15.20
N VAL A 284 13.42 7.00 14.13
CA VAL A 284 14.12 7.20 12.85
C VAL A 284 13.08 7.13 11.73
N ALA A 285 13.21 8.01 10.74
CA ALA A 285 12.34 8.00 9.57
C ALA A 285 13.18 7.88 8.30
N PHE A 286 12.75 7.00 7.40
CA PHE A 286 13.20 6.92 6.02
C PHE A 286 12.05 7.38 5.14
N SER A 287 12.34 8.20 4.13
CA SER A 287 11.36 8.59 3.11
C SER A 287 11.89 8.15 1.76
N ASN A 288 11.03 7.51 0.97
CA ASN A 288 11.34 7.11 -0.39
C ASN A 288 10.92 8.21 -1.37
N GLY A 289 11.52 9.38 -1.20
CA GLY A 289 11.27 10.56 -2.03
C GLY A 289 12.56 11.09 -2.65
N SER A 290 12.46 12.04 -3.57
CA SER A 290 13.59 12.52 -4.38
C SER A 290 14.72 13.22 -3.60
N LYS A 291 14.66 13.30 -2.26
CA LYS A 291 15.57 14.00 -1.33
C LYS A 291 15.75 15.51 -1.61
N ASN A 292 15.40 15.98 -2.80
CA ASN A 292 15.73 17.30 -3.34
C ASN A 292 14.60 18.31 -3.13
N ASN A 293 13.54 17.94 -2.41
CA ASN A 293 12.33 18.77 -2.26
C ASN A 293 11.77 19.27 -3.61
N SER A 294 12.02 18.52 -4.68
CA SER A 294 11.42 18.80 -5.98
C SER A 294 9.96 18.37 -5.87
N ASN A 295 9.05 19.35 -5.93
CA ASN A 295 7.61 19.09 -5.97
C ASN A 295 7.26 18.04 -7.04
N HIS A 296 6.10 17.40 -6.89
CA HIS A 296 5.56 16.47 -7.88
C HIS A 296 5.58 17.09 -9.29
N TYR A 297 5.71 16.25 -10.33
CA TYR A 297 5.87 16.67 -11.74
C TYR A 297 4.72 17.54 -12.30
N PHE A 298 3.60 17.64 -11.61
CA PHE A 298 2.41 18.33 -12.08
C PHE A 298 2.15 19.58 -11.24
N SER A 299 2.16 20.75 -11.90
CA SER A 299 1.72 21.99 -11.25
C SER A 299 0.22 21.91 -10.95
N PRO A 300 -0.29 22.68 -9.97
CA PRO A 300 -1.73 22.84 -9.76
C PRO A 300 -2.47 23.02 -11.08
N VAL A 301 -3.65 22.41 -11.22
CA VAL A 301 -4.51 22.44 -12.42
C VAL A 301 -3.92 21.80 -13.69
N THR A 302 -2.72 21.22 -13.63
CA THR A 302 -2.17 20.48 -14.77
C THR A 302 -2.97 19.21 -15.00
N GLN A 303 -3.29 18.90 -16.25
CA GLN A 303 -3.95 17.63 -16.57
C GLN A 303 -2.99 16.47 -16.30
N ILE A 304 -3.41 15.55 -15.42
CA ILE A 304 -2.63 14.38 -14.99
C ILE A 304 -3.03 13.13 -15.76
N ILE A 305 -4.30 13.02 -16.17
CA ILE A 305 -4.81 11.95 -17.01
C ILE A 305 -5.54 12.55 -18.20
N SER A 306 -5.15 12.12 -19.40
CA SER A 306 -5.89 12.35 -20.64
C SER A 306 -6.28 10.99 -21.20
N TYR A 307 -7.54 10.61 -21.03
CA TYR A 307 -8.09 9.37 -21.57
C TYR A 307 -9.18 9.71 -22.59
N ASN A 308 -9.00 9.22 -23.81
CA ASN A 308 -9.98 9.34 -24.88
C ASN A 308 -9.99 8.02 -25.66
N TYR A 309 -11.15 7.37 -25.68
CA TYR A 309 -11.43 6.19 -26.48
C TYR A 309 -12.61 6.52 -27.40
N PRO A 310 -12.33 7.01 -28.62
CA PRO A 310 -13.37 7.22 -29.61
C PRO A 310 -13.59 5.94 -30.42
N SER A 311 -14.85 5.56 -30.63
CA SER A 311 -15.18 4.43 -31.51
C SER A 311 -16.52 4.66 -32.18
N PHE A 312 -16.80 3.91 -33.26
CA PHE A 312 -18.07 4.06 -33.96
C PHE A 312 -19.27 3.84 -33.04
N LEU A 313 -19.19 2.96 -32.04
CA LEU A 313 -20.34 2.59 -31.20
C LEU A 313 -20.36 3.27 -29.83
N VAL A 314 -19.19 3.68 -29.34
CA VAL A 314 -18.99 4.19 -27.98
C VAL A 314 -17.85 5.20 -27.96
N ASP A 315 -18.09 6.36 -27.40
CA ASP A 315 -17.07 7.35 -27.07
C ASP A 315 -16.93 7.46 -25.55
N ILE A 316 -15.68 7.31 -25.06
CA ILE A 316 -15.35 7.41 -23.63
C ILE A 316 -14.28 8.48 -23.41
N VAL A 317 -14.57 9.44 -22.55
CA VAL A 317 -13.61 10.46 -22.08
C VAL A 317 -13.41 10.30 -20.58
N GLY A 318 -12.18 10.46 -20.11
CA GLY A 318 -11.82 10.37 -18.70
C GLY A 318 -10.61 11.24 -18.37
N ASN A 319 -10.83 12.54 -18.27
CA ASN A 319 -9.78 13.51 -18.00
C ASN A 319 -9.73 13.83 -16.50
N ALA A 320 -8.53 13.85 -15.92
CA ALA A 320 -8.32 14.25 -14.53
C ALA A 320 -7.20 15.30 -14.44
N TRP A 321 -7.33 16.22 -13.49
CA TRP A 321 -6.38 17.31 -13.26
C TRP A 321 -5.84 17.29 -11.83
N ALA A 322 -4.60 17.77 -11.68
CA ALA A 322 -3.99 18.00 -10.39
C ALA A 322 -4.83 19.01 -9.59
N VAL A 323 -5.22 18.61 -8.37
CA VAL A 323 -6.07 19.43 -7.50
C VAL A 323 -5.23 20.59 -6.96
N PRO A 324 -5.61 21.86 -7.19
CA PRO A 324 -4.89 22.98 -6.61
C PRO A 324 -5.07 23.04 -5.09
N ASP A 325 -4.04 23.50 -4.39
CA ASP A 325 -4.18 23.94 -3.00
C ASP A 325 -5.02 25.22 -2.99
N TYR A 326 -6.17 25.21 -2.30
CA TYR A 326 -7.01 26.40 -2.09
C TYR A 326 -7.43 27.11 -3.39
N PRO A 327 -8.17 26.44 -4.30
CA PRO A 327 -8.66 27.09 -5.51
C PRO A 327 -9.55 28.30 -5.16
N SER A 328 -9.09 29.49 -5.54
CA SER A 328 -9.84 30.75 -5.41
C SER A 328 -10.97 30.88 -6.44
N SER A 329 -11.02 29.95 -7.41
CA SER A 329 -12.05 29.86 -8.44
C SER A 329 -12.42 28.40 -8.68
N LEU A 330 -13.66 28.18 -9.14
CA LEU A 330 -14.19 26.87 -9.42
C LEU A 330 -13.36 26.16 -10.51
N THR A 331 -12.63 25.12 -10.11
CA THR A 331 -11.63 24.44 -10.95
C THR A 331 -12.07 23.01 -11.24
N THR A 332 -12.13 22.61 -12.51
CA THR A 332 -12.41 21.22 -12.90
C THR A 332 -11.25 20.31 -12.51
N ILE A 333 -11.54 19.24 -11.79
CA ILE A 333 -10.56 18.22 -11.38
C ILE A 333 -10.85 16.86 -12.02
N PHE A 334 -12.05 16.65 -12.55
CA PHE A 334 -12.40 15.48 -13.33
C PHE A 334 -13.51 15.80 -14.34
N HIS A 335 -13.41 15.21 -15.52
CA HIS A 335 -14.41 15.26 -16.59
C HIS A 335 -14.48 13.91 -17.28
N GLY A 336 -15.62 13.24 -17.17
CA GLY A 336 -15.88 11.93 -17.73
C GLY A 336 -17.10 11.95 -18.65
N ILE A 337 -17.00 11.30 -19.80
CA ILE A 337 -18.13 11.14 -20.74
C ILE A 337 -18.19 9.67 -21.13
N LEU A 338 -19.39 9.10 -21.14
CA LEU A 338 -19.72 7.85 -21.83
C LEU A 338 -20.90 8.13 -22.74
N ASP A 339 -20.64 8.10 -24.04
CA ASP A 339 -21.64 8.24 -25.09
C ASP A 339 -21.71 6.93 -25.88
N ILE A 340 -22.85 6.25 -25.84
CA ILE A 340 -23.09 5.01 -26.59
C ILE A 340 -24.12 5.35 -27.67
N ILE A 341 -23.90 4.92 -28.92
CA ILE A 341 -24.88 5.10 -30.00
C ILE A 341 -26.28 4.67 -29.52
N GLY A 342 -27.17 5.66 -29.38
CA GLY A 342 -28.48 5.48 -28.75
C GLY A 342 -28.81 6.63 -27.78
N PRO A 343 -29.77 6.43 -26.84
CA PRO A 343 -30.19 7.46 -25.88
C PRO A 343 -29.27 7.58 -24.65
N ASN A 344 -28.23 6.75 -24.55
CA ASN A 344 -27.44 6.59 -23.34
C ASN A 344 -26.21 7.52 -23.39
N TYR A 345 -26.36 8.70 -22.79
CA TYR A 345 -25.29 9.67 -22.57
C TYR A 345 -25.11 9.91 -21.07
N THR A 346 -23.90 9.74 -20.56
CA THR A 346 -23.52 10.07 -19.19
C THR A 346 -22.33 11.00 -19.18
N GLU A 347 -22.45 12.14 -18.50
CA GLU A 347 -21.36 13.09 -18.32
C GLU A 347 -21.21 13.47 -16.86
N TRP A 348 -19.98 13.40 -16.37
CA TRP A 348 -19.58 13.83 -15.03
C TRP A 348 -18.60 14.99 -15.17
N GLU A 349 -18.94 16.14 -14.61
CA GLU A 349 -18.02 17.27 -14.47
C GLU A 349 -17.85 17.61 -13.00
N ILE A 350 -16.68 17.32 -12.44
CA ILE A 350 -16.38 17.56 -11.03
C ILE A 350 -15.48 18.78 -10.90
N LYS A 351 -15.98 19.77 -10.16
CA LYS A 351 -15.29 21.02 -9.89
C LYS A 351 -15.10 21.25 -8.39
N VAL A 352 -13.99 21.86 -8.03
CA VAL A 352 -13.67 22.22 -6.64
C VAL A 352 -13.41 23.71 -6.50
N ALA A 353 -13.89 24.29 -5.39
CA ALA A 353 -13.61 25.63 -4.92
C ALA A 353 -13.53 25.57 -3.39
N ASN A 354 -12.80 26.48 -2.75
CA ASN A 354 -12.81 26.64 -1.29
C ASN A 354 -12.48 25.36 -0.49
N THR A 355 -11.38 24.67 -0.82
CA THR A 355 -10.91 23.54 0.01
C THR A 355 -10.53 24.06 1.41
N ILE A 356 -11.06 23.42 2.45
CA ILE A 356 -10.84 23.81 3.85
C ILE A 356 -9.44 23.37 4.28
N THR A 357 -8.75 24.22 5.04
CA THR A 357 -7.40 24.02 5.59
C THR A 357 -7.21 22.65 6.27
N LEU A 358 -6.02 22.07 6.10
CA LEU A 358 -5.53 20.90 6.83
C LEU A 358 -5.14 21.20 8.27
#